data_AF-A0A9D3WGK0-F1
#
_entry.id   AF-A0A9D3WGK0-F1
#
_cell.length_a   1.000
_cell.length_b   1.000
_cell.length_c   1.000
_cell.angle_alpha   90.00
_cell.angle_beta   90.00
_cell.angle_gamma   90.00
#
_symmetry.space_group_name_H-M   'P 1'
#
loop_
_entity.id
_entity.type
_entity.pdbx_description
1 polymer ?
#
loop_
_entity_poly.entity_id
_entity_poly.type
_entity_poly.pdbx_seq_one_letter_code
_entity_poly.pdbx_strand_id
1 'polypeptide(L)'
;MAMVTISNLVSYQKSHEFHVICRRREKGRENQSNYPYKVIEITPPPKSLGVRCFPPNLQCGESVTIEGQTYTISAVTHRYQLRKGKYENSEKRLDVQSTGRYILNLYLESLLEQS
;
A
#
# COMPACT_ATOMS: atom_id res chain seq x y z
N MET A 1 -25.09 -20.04 30.28
CA MET A 1 -23.87 -19.21 30.23
C MET A 1 -22.83 -19.97 29.44
N ALA A 2 -22.62 -19.61 28.17
CA ALA A 2 -21.60 -20.21 27.32
C ALA A 2 -20.55 -19.14 27.02
N MET A 3 -19.34 -19.31 27.56
CA MET A 3 -18.21 -18.42 27.32
C MET A 3 -17.64 -18.74 25.94
N VAL A 4 -17.84 -17.85 24.96
CA VAL A 4 -17.13 -17.93 23.67
C VAL A 4 -15.78 -17.26 23.86
N THR A 5 -14.73 -18.08 23.91
CA THR A 5 -13.34 -17.63 23.95
C THR A 5 -12.94 -17.08 22.58
N ILE A 6 -12.91 -15.75 22.46
CA ILE A 6 -12.34 -15.07 21.29
C ILE A 6 -10.81 -15.16 21.40
N SER A 7 -10.24 -16.12 20.68
CA SER A 7 -8.79 -16.24 20.53
C SER A 7 -8.35 -15.21 19.49
N ASN A 8 -7.85 -14.06 19.96
CA ASN A 8 -7.18 -13.08 19.11
C ASN A 8 -5.83 -13.64 18.64
N LEU A 9 -5.84 -14.35 17.50
CA LEU A 9 -4.64 -14.56 16.70
C LEU A 9 -4.30 -13.24 16.00
N VAL A 10 -3.59 -12.36 16.71
CA VAL A 10 -2.83 -11.29 16.04
C VAL A 10 -1.66 -11.98 15.35
N SER A 11 -1.88 -12.39 14.10
CA SER A 11 -0.80 -12.80 13.22
C SER A 11 0.11 -11.60 12.99
N TYR A 12 1.21 -11.54 13.74
CA TYR A 12 2.27 -10.57 13.52
C TYR A 12 2.95 -10.95 12.20
N GLN A 13 2.40 -10.49 11.09
CA GLN A 13 3.00 -10.72 9.79
C GLN A 13 4.36 -10.03 9.77
N LYS A 14 5.39 -10.84 9.54
CA LYS A 14 6.79 -10.44 9.36
C LYS A 14 6.82 -9.31 8.32
N SER A 15 7.06 -8.08 8.78
CA SER A 15 7.13 -6.89 7.94
C SER A 15 8.28 -7.05 6.94
N HIS A 16 7.95 -7.39 5.70
CA HIS A 16 8.90 -7.29 4.61
C HIS A 16 9.11 -5.80 4.34
N GLU A 17 10.15 -5.22 4.91
CA GLU A 17 10.53 -3.83 4.63
C GLU A 17 10.93 -3.73 3.15
N PHE A 18 10.03 -3.21 2.32
CA PHE A 18 10.37 -2.93 0.94
C PHE A 18 11.20 -1.66 0.84
N HIS A 19 12.49 -1.87 0.61
CA HIS A 19 13.38 -0.78 0.24
C HIS A 19 13.07 -0.31 -1.19
N VAL A 20 13.05 1.01 -1.40
CA VAL A 20 12.82 1.61 -2.72
C VAL A 20 13.97 1.22 -3.66
N ILE A 21 13.70 0.42 -4.69
CA ILE A 21 14.70 0.03 -5.70
C ILE A 21 14.29 0.62 -7.05
N CYS A 22 14.74 1.84 -7.33
CA CYS A 22 14.65 2.40 -8.68
C CYS A 22 15.97 2.12 -9.43
N ARG A 23 16.15 0.90 -9.96
CA ARG A 23 17.24 0.67 -10.95
C ARG A 23 16.81 1.30 -12.29
N ARG A 24 17.54 2.32 -12.74
CA ARG A 24 17.43 2.89 -14.09
C ARG A 24 17.69 1.78 -15.10
N ARG A 25 16.64 1.23 -15.75
CA ARG A 25 16.81 0.24 -16.82
C ARG A 25 16.88 0.92 -18.18
N GLU A 26 17.92 0.53 -18.90
CA GLU A 26 18.17 0.76 -20.31
C GLU A 26 17.04 0.14 -21.15
N LYS A 27 16.65 0.82 -22.25
CA LYS A 27 15.50 0.50 -23.10
C LYS A 27 15.51 -0.98 -23.54
N GLY A 28 14.66 -1.81 -22.93
CA GLY A 28 14.46 -3.21 -23.30
C GLY A 28 13.02 -3.63 -23.01
N ARG A 29 12.36 -4.21 -24.02
CA ARG A 29 10.90 -4.46 -24.13
C ARG A 29 10.33 -5.56 -23.22
N GLU A 30 10.77 -5.68 -21.97
CA GLU A 30 10.24 -6.68 -21.06
C GLU A 30 9.91 -6.10 -19.69
N ASN A 31 8.71 -6.44 -19.22
CA ASN A 31 8.19 -6.38 -17.86
C ASN A 31 7.21 -5.23 -17.56
N GLN A 32 5.93 -5.52 -17.82
CA GLN A 32 4.74 -4.78 -17.35
C GLN A 32 4.71 -4.59 -15.81
N SER A 33 5.54 -5.30 -15.07
CA SER A 33 5.63 -5.23 -13.61
C SER A 33 6.39 -4.01 -13.08
N ASN A 34 7.18 -3.31 -13.92
CA ASN A 34 8.13 -2.29 -13.46
C ASN A 34 7.66 -0.83 -13.65
N TYR A 35 6.34 -0.60 -13.68
CA TYR A 35 5.79 0.77 -13.65
C TYR A 35 5.84 1.34 -12.24
N PRO A 36 6.36 2.57 -12.05
CA PRO A 36 6.47 3.16 -10.73
C PRO A 36 5.10 3.59 -10.19
N TYR A 37 4.97 3.56 -8.87
CA TYR A 37 3.78 4.00 -8.15
C TYR A 37 3.89 5.49 -7.83
N LYS A 38 2.81 6.23 -8.05
CA LYS A 38 2.62 7.55 -7.42
C LYS A 38 2.20 7.34 -5.99
N VAL A 39 3.01 7.77 -5.04
CA VAL A 39 2.75 7.55 -3.62
C VAL A 39 2.15 8.80 -3.01
N ILE A 40 1.01 8.63 -2.33
CA ILE A 40 0.28 9.73 -1.70
C ILE A 40 -0.01 9.35 -0.25
N GLU A 41 0.42 10.20 0.68
CA GLU A 41 -0.05 10.17 2.05
C GLU A 41 -1.48 10.71 2.06
N ILE A 42 -2.46 9.85 2.37
CA ILE A 42 -3.89 10.21 2.32
C ILE A 42 -4.40 10.92 3.57
N THR A 43 -3.58 10.97 4.63
CA THR A 43 -3.91 11.70 5.86
C THR A 43 -4.19 13.16 5.52
N PRO A 44 -5.40 13.70 5.80
CA PRO A 44 -5.70 15.09 5.46
C PRO A 44 -4.75 16.09 6.14
N PRO A 45 -4.18 17.08 5.42
CA PRO A 45 -4.30 17.29 3.97
C PRO A 45 -3.41 16.31 3.17
N PRO A 46 -3.89 15.76 2.03
CA PRO A 46 -3.14 14.79 1.25
C PRO A 46 -1.78 15.32 0.78
N LYS A 47 -0.72 14.51 0.94
CA LYS A 47 0.65 14.88 0.53
C LYS A 47 1.20 13.91 -0.51
N SER A 48 1.87 14.44 -1.53
CA SER A 48 2.58 13.61 -2.51
C SER A 48 3.96 13.24 -1.97
N LEU A 49 4.23 11.94 -1.80
CA LEU A 49 5.55 11.41 -1.40
C LEU A 49 6.43 11.06 -2.63
N GLY A 50 5.96 11.45 -3.82
CA GLY A 50 6.67 11.28 -5.09
C GLY A 50 6.40 9.95 -5.78
N VAL A 51 7.23 9.65 -6.78
CA VAL A 51 7.09 8.47 -7.64
C VAL A 51 8.16 7.45 -7.25
N ARG A 52 7.75 6.24 -6.86
CA ARG A 52 8.63 5.21 -6.30
C ARG A 52 8.40 3.85 -6.95
N CYS A 53 9.46 3.08 -7.13
CA CYS A 53 9.37 1.71 -7.59
C CYS A 53 9.25 0.76 -6.39
N PHE A 54 8.24 -0.08 -6.45
CA PHE A 54 7.98 -1.14 -5.48
C PHE A 54 7.73 -2.46 -6.22
N PRO A 55 7.88 -3.60 -5.54
CA PRO A 55 7.52 -4.88 -6.13
C PRO A 55 6.02 -4.91 -6.52
N PRO A 56 5.65 -5.71 -7.53
CA PRO A 56 4.27 -5.77 -8.02
C PRO A 56 3.28 -6.40 -7.02
N ASN A 57 3.76 -7.09 -5.98
CA ASN A 57 2.96 -7.88 -5.05
C ASN A 57 2.64 -7.14 -3.74
N LEU A 58 2.62 -5.81 -3.76
CA LEU A 58 2.26 -4.99 -2.60
C LEU A 58 0.81 -5.26 -2.18
N GLN A 59 0.59 -5.41 -0.88
CA GLN A 59 -0.74 -5.63 -0.31
C GLN A 59 -1.13 -4.51 0.65
N CYS A 60 -2.44 -4.32 0.86
CA CYS A 60 -2.93 -3.40 1.89
C CYS A 60 -2.55 -3.93 3.28
N GLY A 61 -2.22 -3.02 4.21
CA GLY A 61 -1.76 -3.36 5.56
C GLY A 61 -0.25 -3.57 5.68
N GLU A 62 0.46 -3.66 4.56
CA GLU A 62 1.92 -3.83 4.55
C GLU A 62 2.66 -2.51 4.86
N SER A 63 3.87 -2.61 5.43
CA SER A 63 4.70 -1.46 5.77
C SER A 63 5.74 -1.18 4.69
N VAL A 64 5.84 0.08 4.26
CA VAL A 64 6.85 0.56 3.30
C VAL A 64 7.65 1.70 3.91
N THR A 65 8.96 1.71 3.65
CA THR A 65 9.86 2.75 4.15
C THR A 65 10.19 3.71 3.02
N ILE A 66 9.79 4.98 3.19
CA ILE A 66 9.98 6.06 2.21
C ILE A 66 10.74 7.18 2.90
N GLU A 67 11.91 7.54 2.39
CA GLU A 67 12.72 8.66 2.93
C GLU A 67 13.01 8.55 4.45
N GLY A 68 13.16 7.33 4.95
CA GLY A 68 13.42 7.06 6.37
C GLY A 68 12.19 7.09 7.27
N GLN A 69 10.99 7.25 6.72
CA GLN A 69 9.73 7.14 7.45
C GLN A 69 8.98 5.88 7.05
N THR A 70 8.39 5.21 8.04
CA THR A 70 7.57 4.01 7.82
C THR A 70 6.11 4.40 7.65
N TYR A 71 5.54 3.94 6.55
CA TYR A 71 4.13 4.11 6.23
C TYR A 71 3.46 2.75 6.06
N THR A 72 2.17 2.70 6.37
CA THR A 72 1.33 1.53 6.10
C THR A 72 0.48 1.78 4.87
N ILE A 73 0.42 0.80 3.98
CA ILE A 73 -0.35 0.87 2.74
C ILE A 73 -1.84 0.76 3.07
N SER A 74 -2.59 1.80 2.71
CA SER A 74 -4.05 1.82 2.84
C SER A 74 -4.74 1.28 1.58
N ALA A 75 -4.24 1.62 0.39
CA ALA A 75 -4.80 1.13 -0.87
C ALA A 75 -3.76 1.05 -2.00
N VAL A 76 -3.92 0.04 -2.86
CA VAL A 76 -3.15 -0.14 -4.10
C VAL A 76 -4.10 -0.02 -5.28
N THR A 77 -3.91 1.02 -6.11
CA THR A 77 -4.81 1.32 -7.24
C THR A 77 -4.08 1.18 -8.58
N HIS A 78 -4.66 0.39 -9.49
CA HIS A 78 -4.21 0.26 -10.88
C HIS A 78 -5.28 0.78 -11.83
N ARG A 79 -4.95 1.81 -12.62
CA ARG A 79 -5.87 2.41 -13.59
C ARG A 79 -5.55 1.89 -14.99
N TYR A 80 -6.54 1.29 -15.64
CA TYR A 80 -6.43 0.79 -17.01
C TYR A 80 -7.17 1.69 -17.99
N GLN A 81 -6.68 1.79 -19.22
CA GLN A 81 -7.31 2.49 -20.33
C GLN A 81 -7.50 1.56 -21.51
N LEU A 82 -8.66 1.63 -22.18
CA LEU A 82 -8.91 0.87 -23.40
C LEU A 82 -8.23 1.56 -24.59
N ARG A 83 -7.28 0.89 -25.24
CA ARG A 83 -6.55 1.36 -26.41
C ARG A 83 -6.54 0.25 -27.47
N LYS A 84 -6.99 0.57 -28.69
CA LYS A 84 -6.97 -0.36 -29.84
C LYS A 84 -7.54 -1.75 -29.54
N GLY A 85 -8.65 -1.81 -28.79
CA GLY A 85 -9.31 -3.05 -28.40
C GLY A 85 -8.66 -3.84 -27.26
N LYS A 86 -7.67 -3.28 -26.55
CA LYS A 86 -7.01 -3.92 -25.39
C LYS A 86 -6.93 -2.97 -24.20
N TYR A 87 -7.05 -3.50 -23.00
CA TYR A 87 -6.81 -2.73 -21.77
C TYR A 87 -5.31 -2.61 -21.52
N GLU A 88 -4.82 -1.38 -21.48
CA GLU A 88 -3.44 -1.03 -21.17
C GLU A 88 -3.36 -0.37 -19.79
N ASN A 89 -2.34 -0.70 -19.01
CA ASN A 89 -2.14 -0.06 -17.71
C ASN A 89 -1.68 1.39 -17.92
N SER A 90 -2.46 2.35 -17.41
CA SER A 90 -2.20 3.78 -17.55
C SER A 90 -1.49 4.37 -16.33
N GLU A 91 -1.84 3.95 -15.11
CA GLU A 91 -1.36 4.60 -13.90
C GLU A 91 -1.41 3.64 -12.71
N LYS A 92 -0.38 3.71 -11.86
CA LYS A 92 -0.34 3.02 -10.58
C LYS A 92 -0.24 4.04 -9.45
N ARG A 93 -1.09 3.89 -8.45
CA ARG A 93 -1.15 4.76 -7.27
C ARG A 93 -1.08 3.92 -6.01
N LEU A 94 -0.27 4.38 -5.06
CA LEU A 94 -0.13 3.80 -3.74
C LEU A 94 -0.60 4.83 -2.72
N ASP A 95 -1.67 4.52 -2.01
CA ASP A 95 -2.19 5.35 -0.93
C ASP A 95 -1.66 4.82 0.40
N VAL A 96 -0.99 5.69 1.14
CA VAL A 96 -0.33 5.33 2.39
C VAL A 96 -0.77 6.23 3.54
N GLN A 97 -0.67 5.70 4.75
CA GLN A 97 -0.88 6.43 5.99
C GLN A 97 0.36 6.25 6.87
N SER A 98 0.63 7.18 7.79
CA SER A 98 1.62 6.90 8.82
C SER A 98 1.19 5.68 9.64
N THR A 99 2.13 4.82 10.01
CA THR A 99 1.81 3.57 10.71
C THR A 99 1.03 3.82 12.01
N GLY A 100 1.36 4.90 12.74
CA GLY A 100 0.62 5.31 13.92
C GLY A 100 -0.84 5.68 13.62
N ARG A 101 -1.10 6.41 12.52
CA ARG A 101 -2.46 6.80 12.13
C ARG A 101 -3.30 5.58 11.74
N TYR A 102 -2.71 4.63 11.01
CA TYR A 102 -3.37 3.40 10.60
C TYR A 102 -3.82 2.56 11.81
N ILE A 103 -2.93 2.34 12.77
CA ILE A 103 -3.24 1.59 14.00
C ILE A 103 -4.34 2.28 14.82
N LEU A 104 -4.29 3.61 14.94
CA LEU A 104 -5.33 4.37 15.64
C LEU A 104 -6.69 4.25 14.97
N ASN A 105 -6.75 4.27 13.63
CA ASN A 105 -8.01 4.07 12.91
C ASN A 105 -8.58 2.67 13.14
N LEU A 106 -7.75 1.62 13.05
CA LEU A 106 -8.20 0.25 13.34
C LEU A 106 -8.78 0.12 14.74
N TYR A 107 -8.13 0.73 15.74
CA TYR A 107 -8.63 0.71 17.11
C TYR A 107 -9.99 1.42 17.22
N LEU A 108 -10.12 2.63 16.67
CA LEU A 108 -11.36 3.40 16.72
C LEU A 108 -12.51 2.69 15.99
N GLU A 109 -12.24 2.09 14.82
CA GLU A 109 -13.20 1.27 14.08
C GLU A 109 -13.68 0.09 14.93
N SER A 110 -12.77 -0.62 15.60
CA SER A 110 -13.14 -1.76 16.46
C SER A 110 -14.05 -1.38 17.64
N LEU A 111 -13.90 -0.16 18.18
CA LEU A 111 -14.76 0.32 19.26
C LEU A 111 -16.16 0.67 18.76
N LEU A 112 -16.26 1.24 17.56
CA LEU A 112 -17.54 1.57 16.93
C LEU A 112 -18.33 0.31 16.55
N GLU A 113 -17.65 -0.77 16.14
CA GLU A 113 -18.29 -2.06 15.88
C GLU A 113 -18.86 -2.73 17.14
N GLN A 114 -18.34 -2.38 18.32
CA GLN A 114 -18.76 -2.95 19.61
C GLN A 114 -19.90 -2.18 20.30
N SER A 115 -20.27 -1.00 19.80
CA SER A 115 -21.35 -0.15 20.35
C SER A 115 -22.71 -0.45 19.73
#